data_AF-V5ZD88-F1
#
_entry.id   AF-V5ZD88-F1
#
_cell.length_a   1.000
_cell.length_b   1.000
_cell.length_c   1.000
_cell.angle_alpha   90.00
_cell.angle_beta   90.00
_cell.angle_gamma   90.00
#
_symmetry.space_group_name_H-M   'P 1'
#
loop_
_entity.id
_entity.type
_entity.pdbx_description
1 polymer ?
#
loop_
_entity_poly.entity_id
_entity_poly.type
_entity_poly.pdbx_seq_one_letter_code
_entity_poly.pdbx_strand_id
1 'polypeptide(L)'
;MNRLLVFPLLIVVIIATAVIVTHQQSSEQKINCRGEVSIKRNADRLNLVAAQQLNGGDGTLSLSGVLYEGHDIAGYLSKTVSFTYDRDEDFYRLKSGHIINSPQMTLPADKERAWLPTFFIDEGTPHTLEIKPYGNHSWLIYSHTVPLFICEKNL
;
A
#
# COMPACT_ATOMS: atom_id res chain seq x y z
N MET A 1 -39.38 2.72 -41.60
CA MET A 1 -38.60 2.73 -40.34
C MET A 1 -37.65 3.92 -40.38
N ASN A 2 -37.91 4.96 -39.58
CA ASN A 2 -37.35 6.31 -39.74
C ASN A 2 -35.83 6.35 -39.51
N ARG A 3 -35.05 6.42 -40.59
CA ARG A 3 -33.59 6.63 -40.56
C ARG A 3 -33.18 7.91 -39.81
N LEU A 4 -34.09 8.88 -39.68
CA LEU A 4 -33.92 10.12 -38.92
C LEU A 4 -33.78 9.93 -37.40
N LEU A 5 -34.29 8.83 -36.82
CA LEU A 5 -34.18 8.55 -35.37
C LEU A 5 -32.96 7.68 -35.01
N VAL A 6 -32.30 7.07 -36.00
CA VAL A 6 -31.17 6.16 -35.76
C VAL A 6 -29.90 6.93 -35.37
N PHE A 7 -29.65 8.07 -36.01
CA PHE A 7 -28.49 8.92 -35.74
C PHE A 7 -28.42 9.47 -34.30
N PRO A 8 -29.48 10.09 -33.74
CA PRO A 8 -29.42 10.58 -32.36
C PRO A 8 -29.28 9.45 -31.35
N LEU A 9 -29.87 8.28 -31.61
CA LEU A 9 -29.74 7.11 -30.74
C LEU A 9 -28.29 6.61 -30.67
N LEU A 10 -27.59 6.60 -31.82
CA LEU A 10 -26.19 6.16 -31.93
C LEU A 10 -25.25 7.10 -31.17
N ILE A 11 -25.49 8.41 -31.22
CA ILE A 11 -24.73 9.41 -30.46
C ILE A 11 -24.89 9.20 -28.95
N VAL A 12 -26.11 8.94 -28.48
CA VAL A 12 -26.36 8.67 -27.05
C VAL A 12 -25.62 7.41 -26.59
N VAL A 13 -25.57 6.35 -27.40
CA VAL A 13 -24.82 5.12 -27.08
C VAL A 13 -23.31 5.39 -27.05
N ILE A 14 -22.76 6.18 -27.96
CA ILE A 14 -21.33 6.54 -27.96
C ILE A 14 -20.97 7.36 -26.72
N ILE A 15 -21.81 8.33 -26.33
CA ILE A 15 -21.56 9.14 -25.13
C ILE A 15 -21.67 8.27 -23.87
N ALA A 16 -22.69 7.42 -23.77
CA ALA A 16 -22.86 6.52 -22.64
C ALA A 16 -21.68 5.55 -22.49
N THR A 17 -21.20 4.97 -23.59
CA THR A 17 -20.02 4.08 -23.58
C THR A 17 -18.74 4.83 -23.21
N ALA A 18 -18.53 6.04 -23.73
CA ALA A 18 -17.38 6.87 -23.35
C ALA A 18 -17.38 7.21 -21.85
N VAL A 19 -18.53 7.55 -21.29
CA VAL A 19 -18.69 7.82 -19.84
C VAL A 19 -18.46 6.55 -19.01
N ILE A 20 -18.99 5.40 -19.43
CA ILE A 20 -18.77 4.14 -18.69
C ILE A 20 -17.29 3.74 -18.70
N VAL A 21 -16.62 3.87 -19.85
CA VAL A 21 -15.19 3.53 -19.99
C VAL A 21 -14.33 4.46 -19.14
N THR A 22 -14.58 5.77 -19.14
CA THR A 22 -13.81 6.71 -18.31
C THR A 22 -14.08 6.51 -16.81
N HIS A 23 -15.31 6.16 -16.43
CA HIS A 23 -15.65 5.90 -15.04
C HIS A 23 -15.11 4.55 -14.54
N GLN A 24 -15.01 3.54 -15.40
CA GLN A 24 -14.36 2.26 -15.08
C GLN A 24 -12.84 2.39 -14.99
N GLN A 25 -12.23 3.24 -15.82
CA GLN A 25 -10.79 3.52 -15.75
C GLN A 25 -10.43 4.30 -14.46
N SER A 26 -11.40 5.06 -13.91
CA SER A 26 -11.31 5.74 -12.62
C SER A 26 -11.61 4.84 -11.41
N SER A 27 -12.10 3.61 -11.60
CA SER A 27 -12.15 2.61 -10.54
C SER A 27 -10.72 2.13 -10.27
N GLU A 28 -9.94 2.97 -9.59
CA GLU A 28 -8.63 2.60 -9.08
C GLU A 28 -8.73 1.26 -8.35
N GLN A 29 -7.78 0.38 -8.66
CA GLN A 29 -7.78 -0.96 -8.13
C GLN A 29 -7.65 -0.89 -6.61
N LYS A 30 -8.72 -1.27 -5.90
CA LYS A 30 -8.68 -1.40 -4.45
C LYS A 30 -7.70 -2.52 -4.09
N ILE A 31 -6.63 -2.17 -3.40
CA ILE A 31 -5.69 -3.15 -2.84
C ILE A 31 -6.01 -3.23 -1.35
N ASN A 32 -6.35 -4.42 -0.87
CA ASN A 32 -6.42 -4.73 0.55
C ASN A 32 -5.56 -5.96 0.78
N CYS A 33 -4.52 -5.81 1.58
CA CYS A 33 -3.49 -6.82 1.62
C CYS A 33 -2.81 -6.89 2.98
N ARG A 34 -2.42 -8.12 3.36
CA ARG A 34 -1.67 -8.41 4.57
C ARG A 34 -0.48 -9.28 4.21
N GLY A 35 0.68 -8.96 4.76
CA GLY A 35 1.93 -9.70 4.56
C GLY A 35 2.73 -9.78 5.85
N GLU A 36 3.57 -10.80 5.94
CA GLU A 36 4.48 -11.01 7.05
C GLU A 36 5.91 -11.05 6.54
N VAL A 37 6.82 -10.36 7.22
CA VAL A 37 8.24 -10.29 6.85
C VAL A 37 9.11 -10.36 8.09
N SER A 38 10.22 -11.08 7.98
CA SER A 38 11.27 -11.11 9.00
C SER A 38 12.55 -10.57 8.39
N ILE A 39 13.00 -9.42 8.90
CA ILE A 39 14.23 -8.75 8.44
C ILE A 39 15.32 -9.08 9.45
N LYS A 40 16.41 -9.70 8.98
CA LYS A 40 17.57 -10.04 9.83
C LYS A 40 18.75 -9.12 9.50
N ARG A 41 19.38 -8.54 10.52
CA ARG A 41 20.62 -7.77 10.41
C ARG A 41 21.60 -8.26 11.47
N ASN A 42 22.66 -8.96 11.06
CA ASN A 42 23.60 -9.62 11.98
C ASN A 42 22.87 -10.56 12.96
N ALA A 43 22.99 -10.33 14.27
CA ALA A 43 22.31 -11.08 15.32
C ALA A 43 20.86 -10.62 15.55
N ASP A 44 20.49 -9.44 15.05
CA ASP A 44 19.21 -8.80 15.32
C ASP A 44 18.17 -9.19 14.28
N ARG A 45 16.90 -9.16 14.70
CA ARG A 45 15.77 -9.55 13.84
C ARG A 45 14.55 -8.71 14.14
N LEU A 46 13.94 -8.19 13.09
CA LEU A 46 12.65 -7.51 13.15
C LEU A 46 11.59 -8.37 12.46
N ASN A 47 10.63 -8.86 13.23
CA ASN A 47 9.48 -9.59 12.71
C ASN A 47 8.30 -8.62 12.57
N LEU A 48 7.72 -8.51 11.39
CA LEU A 48 6.67 -7.56 11.06
C LEU A 48 5.49 -8.24 10.38
N VAL A 49 4.31 -7.78 10.75
CA VAL A 49 3.08 -7.90 10.00
C VAL A 49 2.79 -6.52 9.42
N ALA A 50 2.66 -6.45 8.10
CA ALA A 50 2.21 -5.25 7.40
C ALA A 50 0.81 -5.50 6.85
N ALA A 51 -0.11 -4.58 7.11
CA ALA A 51 -1.43 -4.56 6.49
C ALA A 51 -1.60 -3.23 5.77
N GLN A 52 -2.02 -3.25 4.51
CA GLN A 52 -2.22 -2.04 3.72
C GLN A 52 -3.56 -2.06 2.99
N GLN A 53 -4.13 -0.87 2.87
CA GLN A 53 -5.28 -0.61 2.02
C GLN A 53 -5.00 0.59 1.12
N LEU A 54 -5.30 0.46 -0.17
CA LEU A 54 -5.22 1.53 -1.16
C LEU A 54 -6.57 1.64 -1.87
N ASN A 55 -7.09 2.86 -2.00
CA ASN A 55 -8.36 3.14 -2.66
C ASN A 55 -8.45 4.61 -3.09
N GLY A 56 -8.53 4.88 -4.40
CA GLY A 56 -8.85 6.22 -4.90
C GLY A 56 -7.83 7.31 -4.53
N GLY A 57 -6.53 7.00 -4.62
CA GLY A 57 -5.43 7.91 -4.28
C GLY A 57 -5.10 8.01 -2.79
N ASP A 58 -5.90 7.39 -1.92
CA ASP A 58 -5.69 7.36 -0.47
C ASP A 58 -5.38 5.95 0.03
N GLY A 59 -4.61 5.85 1.10
CA GLY A 59 -4.33 4.57 1.72
C GLY A 59 -3.94 4.61 3.19
N THR A 60 -3.90 3.42 3.77
CA THR A 60 -3.44 3.17 5.13
C THR A 60 -2.46 2.01 5.13
N LEU A 61 -1.43 2.10 5.97
CA LEU A 61 -0.47 1.03 6.21
C LEU A 61 -0.26 0.88 7.72
N SER A 62 -0.62 -0.28 8.24
CA SER A 62 -0.40 -0.68 9.63
C SER A 62 0.80 -1.62 9.72
N LEU A 63 1.73 -1.30 10.61
CA LEU A 63 2.86 -2.15 10.99
C LEU A 63 2.67 -2.62 12.42
N SER A 64 2.81 -3.92 12.63
CA SER A 64 2.86 -4.54 13.96
C SER A 64 4.00 -5.55 14.02
N GLY A 65 4.78 -5.55 15.09
CA GLY A 65 5.95 -6.43 15.14
C GLY A 65 6.78 -6.33 16.41
N VAL A 66 7.86 -7.10 16.41
CA VAL A 66 8.81 -7.20 17.53
C VAL A 66 10.22 -7.09 17.00
N LEU A 67 11.01 -6.18 17.58
CA LEU A 67 12.45 -6.12 17.38
C LEU A 67 13.14 -6.98 18.42
N TYR A 68 14.03 -7.85 17.96
CA TYR A 68 14.94 -8.63 18.78
C TYR A 68 16.38 -8.12 18.59
N GLU A 69 17.08 -7.88 19.70
CA GLU A 69 18.52 -7.66 19.74
C GLU A 69 19.18 -8.93 20.27
N GLY A 70 19.79 -9.70 19.37
CA GLY A 70 20.13 -11.09 19.64
C GLY A 70 18.90 -11.93 20.05
N HIS A 71 18.84 -12.34 21.32
CA HIS A 71 17.74 -13.14 21.88
C HIS A 71 16.75 -12.32 22.71
N ASP A 72 17.06 -11.05 22.99
CA ASP A 72 16.26 -10.20 23.87
C ASP A 72 15.28 -9.35 23.05
N ILE A 73 14.12 -9.04 23.64
CA ILE A 73 13.13 -8.17 23.01
C ILE A 73 13.55 -6.71 23.27
N ALA A 74 13.90 -6.00 22.20
CA ALA A 74 14.24 -4.58 22.25
C ALA A 74 13.01 -3.67 22.23
N GLY A 75 11.89 -4.14 21.69
CA GLY A 75 10.62 -3.40 21.74
C GLY A 75 9.57 -3.90 20.75
N TYR A 76 8.35 -3.42 20.95
CA TYR A 76 7.20 -3.71 20.10
C TYR A 76 6.94 -2.52 19.17
N LEU A 77 6.85 -2.80 17.88
CA LEU A 77 6.39 -1.85 16.87
C LEU A 77 4.87 -2.03 16.71
N SER A 78 4.09 -0.95 16.82
CA SER A 78 2.66 -1.00 16.50
C SER A 78 2.16 0.38 16.11
N LYS A 79 1.97 0.64 14.81
CA LYS A 79 1.50 1.93 14.31
C LYS A 79 0.75 1.83 12.99
N THR A 80 0.00 2.88 12.69
CA THR A 80 -0.70 3.05 11.41
C THR A 80 -0.31 4.38 10.80
N VAL A 81 -0.02 4.37 9.50
CA VAL A 81 0.27 5.53 8.68
C VAL A 81 -0.86 5.69 7.67
N SER A 82 -1.54 6.84 7.66
CA SER A 82 -2.32 7.24 6.49
C SER A 82 -1.38 7.85 5.45
N PHE A 83 -1.71 7.73 4.18
CA PHE A 83 -0.91 8.31 3.10
C PHE A 83 -1.79 8.62 1.90
N THR A 84 -1.32 9.55 1.07
CA THR A 84 -1.81 9.68 -0.31
C THR A 84 -0.83 9.00 -1.26
N TYR A 85 -1.31 8.60 -2.43
CA TYR A 85 -0.45 8.05 -3.46
C TYR A 85 -0.93 8.45 -4.85
N ASP A 86 0.02 8.49 -5.77
CA ASP A 86 -0.25 8.51 -7.20
C ASP A 86 0.35 7.25 -7.85
N ARG A 87 -0.35 6.72 -8.85
CA ARG A 87 0.01 5.46 -9.52
C ARG A 87 0.42 5.71 -10.96
N ASP A 88 1.51 5.06 -11.35
CA ASP A 88 2.01 4.98 -12.71
C ASP A 88 2.35 3.52 -13.00
N GLU A 89 1.44 2.83 -13.72
CA GLU A 89 1.47 1.38 -13.90
C GLU A 89 1.57 0.63 -12.55
N ASP A 90 2.67 -0.11 -12.34
CA ASP A 90 2.95 -0.86 -11.11
C ASP A 90 3.65 -0.01 -10.04
N PHE A 91 4.02 1.24 -10.33
CA PHE A 91 4.72 2.14 -9.42
C PHE A 91 3.74 3.02 -8.64
N TYR A 92 3.85 2.95 -7.31
CA TYR A 92 3.05 3.72 -6.37
C TYR A 92 3.97 4.70 -5.67
N ARG A 93 3.76 6.00 -5.91
CA ARG A 93 4.47 7.09 -5.26
C ARG A 93 3.63 7.58 -4.09
N LEU A 94 4.10 7.30 -2.87
CA LEU A 94 3.37 7.55 -1.64
C LEU A 94 3.90 8.80 -0.95
N LYS A 95 3.04 9.48 -0.22
CA LYS A 95 3.40 10.55 0.70
C LYS A 95 2.73 10.32 2.05
N SER A 96 3.53 10.20 3.11
CA SER A 96 2.98 9.96 4.45
C SER A 96 2.09 11.13 4.89
N GLY A 97 0.98 10.78 5.53
CA GLY A 97 0.07 11.67 6.21
C GLY A 97 0.19 11.46 7.72
N HIS A 98 -0.92 11.18 8.38
CA HIS A 98 -0.96 11.01 9.83
C HIS A 98 -0.33 9.70 10.27
N ILE A 99 0.48 9.77 11.33
CA ILE A 99 1.14 8.60 11.93
C ILE A 99 0.64 8.42 13.36
N ILE A 100 -0.02 7.29 13.61
CA ILE A 100 -0.64 7.00 14.90
C ILE A 100 0.02 5.77 15.51
N ASN A 101 0.63 5.96 16.68
CA ASN A 101 1.16 4.87 17.49
C ASN A 101 0.03 4.23 18.31
N SER A 102 0.01 2.90 18.32
CA SER A 102 -0.86 2.13 19.21
C SER A 102 -0.30 2.15 20.64
N PRO A 103 -1.10 1.94 21.69
CA PRO A 103 -0.59 1.82 23.06
C PRO A 103 0.46 0.71 23.26
N GLN A 104 0.51 -0.28 22.37
CA GLN A 104 1.49 -1.36 22.36
C GLN A 104 2.83 -0.96 21.72
N MET A 105 2.95 0.25 21.18
CA MET A 105 4.22 0.78 20.66
C MET A 105 5.18 1.06 21.80
N THR A 106 6.21 0.23 21.94
CA THR A 106 7.27 0.42 22.94
C THR A 106 8.66 0.53 22.33
N LEU A 107 8.78 0.41 21.01
CA LEU A 107 10.05 0.51 20.30
C LEU A 107 10.64 1.93 20.45
N PRO A 108 11.89 2.08 20.93
CA PRO A 108 12.55 3.38 21.02
C PRO A 108 12.71 4.07 19.66
N ALA A 109 12.60 5.40 19.62
CA ALA A 109 12.59 6.18 18.38
C ALA A 109 13.90 6.10 17.57
N ASP A 110 15.04 5.94 18.24
CA ASP A 110 16.35 5.71 17.60
C ASP A 110 16.39 4.34 16.90
N LYS A 111 15.87 3.30 17.55
CA LYS A 111 15.75 1.96 16.97
C LYS A 111 14.75 1.95 15.82
N GLU A 112 13.63 2.65 15.98
CA GLU A 112 12.65 2.79 14.92
C GLU A 112 13.29 3.40 13.65
N ARG A 113 14.00 4.53 13.78
CA ARG A 113 14.71 5.17 12.66
C ARG A 113 15.81 4.31 12.05
N ALA A 114 16.45 3.45 12.83
CA ALA A 114 17.45 2.53 12.32
C ALA A 114 16.85 1.42 11.46
N TRP A 115 15.61 1.01 11.74
CA TRP A 115 14.98 -0.16 11.12
C TRP A 115 13.95 0.19 10.04
N LEU A 116 13.27 1.33 10.15
CA LEU A 116 12.20 1.73 9.25
C LEU A 116 12.58 2.95 8.38
N PRO A 117 12.11 3.02 7.14
CA PRO A 117 12.15 4.24 6.35
C PRO A 117 11.46 5.41 7.05
N THR A 118 11.90 6.64 6.76
CA THR A 118 11.33 7.88 7.31
C THR A 118 9.83 8.02 7.03
N PHE A 119 9.31 7.39 5.97
CA PHE A 119 7.88 7.29 5.66
C PHE A 119 7.01 6.83 6.84
N PHE A 120 7.54 5.98 7.73
CA PHE A 120 6.82 5.48 8.90
C PHE A 120 6.98 6.32 10.16
N ILE A 121 7.77 7.39 10.07
CA ILE A 121 8.30 8.14 11.22
C ILE A 121 7.89 9.60 11.13
N ASP A 122 8.07 10.22 9.97
CA ASP A 122 7.85 11.65 9.74
C ASP A 122 6.72 11.86 8.72
N GLU A 123 5.78 12.74 9.04
CA GLU A 123 4.69 13.12 8.13
C GLU A 123 5.21 13.88 6.90
N GLY A 124 4.53 13.73 5.77
CA GLY A 124 4.85 14.40 4.51
C GLY A 124 6.07 13.84 3.78
N THR A 125 6.68 12.75 4.26
CA THR A 125 7.85 12.14 3.63
C THR A 125 7.45 11.21 2.48
N PRO A 126 8.20 11.21 1.37
CA PRO A 126 7.89 10.39 0.21
C PRO A 126 8.36 8.95 0.40
N HIS A 127 7.66 8.02 -0.23
CA HIS A 127 8.10 6.64 -0.42
C HIS A 127 7.68 6.13 -1.79
N THR A 128 8.29 5.04 -2.25
CA THR A 128 7.91 4.42 -3.52
C THR A 128 7.85 2.92 -3.34
N LEU A 129 6.76 2.35 -3.81
CA LEU A 129 6.54 0.91 -3.85
C LEU A 129 6.27 0.50 -5.29
N GLU A 130 6.70 -0.69 -5.66
CA GLU A 130 6.25 -1.34 -6.88
C GLU A 130 5.37 -2.53 -6.46
N ILE A 131 4.15 -2.59 -6.98
CA ILE A 131 3.15 -3.60 -6.60
C ILE A 131 2.74 -4.38 -7.84
N LYS A 132 3.14 -5.65 -7.89
CA LYS A 132 2.90 -6.53 -9.04
C LYS A 132 1.99 -7.69 -8.68
N PRO A 133 1.11 -8.14 -9.61
CA PRO A 133 0.34 -9.35 -9.38
C PRO A 133 1.27 -10.55 -9.25
N TYR A 134 1.05 -11.38 -8.23
CA TYR A 134 1.78 -12.62 -8.00
C TYR A 134 0.80 -13.78 -7.96
N GLY A 135 0.64 -14.44 -9.10
CA GLY A 135 -0.44 -15.41 -9.32
C GLY A 135 -1.82 -14.78 -9.19
N ASN A 136 -2.83 -15.60 -8.93
CA ASN A 136 -4.23 -15.15 -8.95
C ASN A 136 -4.64 -14.43 -7.66
N HIS A 137 -4.04 -14.79 -6.52
CA HIS A 137 -4.53 -14.42 -5.19
C HIS A 137 -3.56 -13.57 -4.37
N SER A 138 -2.44 -13.11 -4.96
CA SER A 138 -1.45 -12.34 -4.21
C SER A 138 -0.90 -11.17 -5.03
N TRP A 139 -0.29 -10.25 -4.30
CA TRP A 139 0.53 -9.15 -4.78
C TRP A 139 1.94 -9.36 -4.26
N LEU A 140 2.95 -8.99 -5.05
CA LEU A 140 4.32 -8.90 -4.58
C LEU A 140 4.68 -7.44 -4.46
N ILE A 141 5.09 -7.04 -3.26
CA ILE A 141 5.43 -5.66 -2.92
C ILE A 141 6.94 -5.52 -2.95
N TYR A 142 7.44 -4.55 -3.71
CA TYR A 142 8.85 -4.25 -3.86
C TYR A 142 9.17 -2.85 -3.34
N SER A 143 10.35 -2.68 -2.76
CA SER A 143 11.02 -1.39 -2.62
C SER A 143 12.10 -1.32 -3.67
N HIS A 144 11.83 -0.61 -4.77
CA HIS A 144 12.69 -0.57 -5.94
C HIS A 144 13.10 -1.97 -6.41
N THR A 145 14.32 -2.42 -6.15
CA THR A 145 14.85 -3.72 -6.60
C THR A 145 14.71 -4.85 -5.59
N VAL A 146 14.21 -4.59 -4.37
CA VAL A 146 14.13 -5.58 -3.29
C VAL A 146 12.67 -5.96 -3.03
N PRO A 147 12.29 -7.25 -3.20
CA PRO A 147 10.98 -7.72 -2.78
C PRO A 147 10.88 -7.60 -1.25
N LEU A 148 9.90 -6.86 -0.77
CA LEU A 148 9.65 -6.66 0.65
C LEU A 148 8.83 -7.83 1.22
N PHE A 149 7.66 -8.10 0.64
CA PHE A 149 6.76 -9.16 1.11
C PHE A 149 5.74 -9.56 0.04
N ILE A 150 5.26 -10.80 0.15
CA ILE A 150 4.06 -11.27 -0.56
C ILE A 150 2.85 -10.83 0.25
N CYS A 151 1.88 -10.26 -0.44
CA CYS A 151 0.64 -9.79 0.13
C CYS A 151 -0.52 -10.62 -0.40
N GLU A 152 -1.27 -11.28 0.48
CA GLU A 152 -2.47 -12.00 0.06
C GLU A 152 -3.60 -11.01 -0.23
N LYS A 153 -4.33 -11.24 -1.33
CA LYS A 153 -5.54 -10.49 -1.64
C LYS A 153 -6.59 -10.89 -0.62
N ASN A 154 -6.89 -10.00 0.32
CA ASN A 154 -8.04 -10.20 1.20
C ASN A 154 -9.30 -9.98 0.35
N LEU A 155 -9.98 -11.09 0.03
CA LEU A 155 -11.30 -11.13 -0.64
C LEU A 155 -12.37 -10.46 0.22
#